data_AF-A0A097PQW3-F1
#
_entry.id   AF-A0A097PQW3-F1
#
_cell.length_a   1.000
_cell.length_b   1.000
_cell.length_c   1.000
_cell.angle_alpha   90.00
_cell.angle_beta   90.00
_cell.angle_gamma   90.00
#
_symmetry.space_group_name_H-M   'P 1'
#
loop_
_entity.id
_entity.type
_entity.pdbx_description
1 polymer ?
#
loop_
_entity_poly.entity_id
_entity_poly.type
_entity_poly.pdbx_seq_one_letter_code
_entity_poly.pdbx_strand_id
1 'polypeptide(L)'
;RNITVRGVHLENVTKAIKFAGDVGDHPDDKYDPRALPVVEGVSISDVWGVGVMQPGSMKGINGAPFKGICLSNVNLYGGAQWKCTDISGVALGVRPWPCAELAATHG
;
A
#
# COMPACT_ATOMS: atom_id res chain seq x y z
N ARG A 1 -1.35 6.11 11.81
CA ARG A 1 0.05 6.59 11.74
C ARG A 1 0.98 5.54 12.30
N ASN A 2 2.27 5.55 11.94
CA ASN A 2 3.32 4.67 12.51
C ASN A 2 2.97 3.18 12.46
N ILE A 3 2.62 2.72 11.27
CA ILE A 3 2.21 1.33 11.03
C ILE A 3 3.46 0.57 10.56
N THR A 4 3.75 -0.57 11.18
CA THR A 4 4.85 -1.45 10.76
C THR A 4 4.33 -2.84 10.46
N VAL A 5 4.68 -3.36 9.29
CA VAL A 5 4.44 -4.75 8.87
C VAL A 5 5.79 -5.33 8.49
N ARG A 6 6.16 -6.48 9.07
CA ARG A 6 7.47 -7.09 8.84
C ARG A 6 7.42 -8.60 8.87
N GLY A 7 8.22 -9.25 8.02
CA GLY A 7 8.45 -10.70 8.09
C GLY A 7 7.22 -11.51 7.67
N VAL A 8 6.56 -11.10 6.59
CA VAL A 8 5.32 -11.72 6.12
C VAL A 8 5.59 -12.67 4.96
N HIS A 9 5.04 -13.88 5.04
CA HIS A 9 5.05 -14.87 3.97
C HIS A 9 3.64 -15.05 3.40
N LEU A 10 3.49 -15.01 2.08
CA LEU A 10 2.21 -15.09 1.39
C LEU A 10 2.21 -16.22 0.35
N GLU A 11 1.14 -17.01 0.31
CA GLU A 11 0.95 -18.07 -0.69
C GLU A 11 -0.43 -17.95 -1.32
N ASN A 12 -0.48 -17.97 -2.66
CA ASN A 12 -1.72 -18.04 -3.45
C ASN A 12 -2.75 -16.95 -3.10
N VAL A 13 -2.29 -15.72 -2.85
CA VAL A 13 -3.14 -14.59 -2.49
C VAL A 13 -3.52 -13.74 -3.72
N THR A 14 -4.72 -13.15 -3.70
CA THR A 14 -5.15 -12.24 -4.76
C THR A 14 -4.38 -10.91 -4.75
N LYS A 15 -4.15 -10.33 -3.57
CA LYS A 15 -3.40 -9.06 -3.40
C LYS A 15 -2.45 -9.20 -2.23
N ALA A 16 -1.16 -8.96 -2.43
CA ALA A 16 -0.20 -9.01 -1.34
C ALA A 16 -0.26 -7.78 -0.43
N ILE A 17 -0.31 -6.57 -1.01
CA ILE A 17 -0.47 -5.32 -0.26
C ILE A 17 -1.65 -4.52 -0.80
N LYS A 18 -2.62 -4.21 0.05
CA LYS A 18 -3.81 -3.42 -0.33
C LYS A 18 -4.04 -2.25 0.61
N PHE A 19 -4.04 -1.03 0.06
CA PHE A 19 -4.61 0.16 0.72
C PHE A 19 -5.87 0.56 -0.03
N ALA A 20 -6.94 0.87 0.72
CA ALA A 20 -8.24 1.21 0.15
C ALA A 20 -8.81 2.44 0.87
N GLY A 21 -8.63 3.61 0.26
CA GLY A 21 -9.23 4.87 0.69
C GLY A 21 -10.68 5.07 0.22
N ASP A 22 -11.22 4.16 -0.58
CA ASP A 22 -12.55 4.23 -1.18
C ASP A 22 -13.58 3.30 -0.55
N VAL A 23 -13.34 2.90 0.71
CA VAL A 23 -14.33 2.16 1.52
C VAL A 23 -15.23 3.19 2.20
N GLY A 24 -16.54 3.14 1.95
CA GLY A 24 -17.45 4.25 2.31
C GLY A 24 -18.79 3.86 2.90
N ASP A 25 -19.04 2.59 3.23
CA ASP A 25 -20.30 2.20 3.87
C ASP A 25 -20.37 2.71 5.30
N HIS A 26 -21.48 3.36 5.65
CA HIS A 26 -21.79 3.82 7.00
C HIS A 26 -23.20 3.37 7.38
N PRO A 27 -23.43 2.85 8.61
CA PRO A 27 -24.75 2.33 9.03
C PRO A 27 -25.82 3.42 9.19
N ASP A 28 -25.43 4.70 9.15
CA ASP A 28 -26.31 5.85 9.26
C ASP A 28 -25.72 7.07 8.51
N ASP A 29 -26.54 8.12 8.38
CA ASP A 29 -26.16 9.39 7.73
C ASP A 29 -25.60 10.45 8.71
N LYS A 30 -25.28 10.07 9.96
CA LYS A 30 -24.82 11.02 10.99
C LYS A 30 -23.30 11.19 11.02
N TYR A 31 -22.57 10.46 10.19
CA TYR A 31 -21.12 10.61 10.08
C TYR A 31 -20.73 11.94 9.45
N ASP A 32 -19.53 12.43 9.77
CA ASP A 32 -18.97 13.60 9.07
C ASP A 32 -18.21 13.11 7.82
N PRO A 33 -18.72 13.38 6.60
CA PRO A 33 -18.06 12.96 5.36
C PRO A 33 -16.71 13.67 5.13
N ARG A 34 -16.40 14.70 5.92
CA ARG A 34 -15.13 15.44 5.84
C ARG A 34 -14.08 14.96 6.84
N ALA A 35 -14.44 14.04 7.75
CA ALA A 35 -13.53 13.47 8.72
C ALA A 35 -12.61 12.42 8.06
N LEU A 36 -11.73 12.87 7.17
CA LEU A 36 -10.82 12.00 6.43
C LEU A 36 -9.69 11.48 7.33
N PRO A 37 -9.35 10.18 7.25
CA PRO A 37 -8.26 9.61 8.04
C PRO A 37 -6.89 10.12 7.58
N VAL A 38 -5.99 10.30 8.54
CA VAL A 38 -4.58 10.56 8.25
C VAL A 38 -3.78 9.26 8.30
N VAL A 39 -3.39 8.78 7.12
CA VAL A 39 -2.52 7.60 6.96
C VAL A 39 -1.13 8.06 6.56
N GLU A 40 -0.20 7.95 7.50
CA GLU A 40 1.20 8.29 7.29
C GLU A 40 2.15 7.41 8.10
N GLY A 41 3.40 7.31 7.64
CA GLY A 41 4.47 6.58 8.33
C GLY A 41 4.18 5.08 8.35
N VAL A 42 4.03 4.49 7.17
CA VAL A 42 3.77 3.06 7.01
C VAL A 42 5.03 2.36 6.51
N SER A 43 5.61 1.49 7.30
CA SER A 43 6.79 0.70 6.93
C SER A 43 6.39 -0.76 6.68
N ILE A 44 6.70 -1.27 5.50
CA ILE A 44 6.47 -2.67 5.12
C ILE A 44 7.81 -3.25 4.70
N SER A 45 8.27 -4.26 5.42
CA SER A 45 9.60 -4.84 5.21
C SER A 45 9.63 -6.36 5.25
N ASP A 46 10.63 -6.95 4.59
CA ASP A 46 10.88 -8.40 4.64
C ASP A 46 9.63 -9.22 4.28
N VAL A 47 9.03 -8.93 3.13
CA VAL A 47 7.83 -9.63 2.65
C VAL A 47 8.21 -10.53 1.48
N TRP A 48 7.82 -11.79 1.55
CA TRP A 48 7.99 -12.76 0.47
C TRP A 48 6.64 -13.36 0.10
N GLY A 49 6.38 -13.56 -1.19
CA GLY A 49 5.14 -14.23 -1.59
C GLY A 49 5.22 -14.93 -2.93
N VAL A 50 4.54 -16.07 -3.04
CA VAL A 50 4.41 -16.88 -4.27
C VAL A 50 2.95 -17.09 -4.63
N GLY A 51 2.65 -17.21 -5.92
CA GLY A 51 1.26 -17.32 -6.39
C GLY A 51 0.47 -16.03 -6.17
N VAL A 52 1.14 -14.88 -6.12
CA VAL A 52 0.52 -13.57 -5.88
C VAL A 52 -0.11 -13.07 -7.18
N MET A 53 -1.44 -12.94 -7.23
CA MET A 53 -2.09 -12.45 -8.45
C MET A 53 -1.79 -10.97 -8.70
N GLN A 54 -1.73 -10.14 -7.66
CA GLN A 54 -1.36 -8.73 -7.77
C GLN A 54 -0.42 -8.30 -6.63
N PRO A 55 0.77 -7.75 -6.95
CA PRO A 55 1.76 -7.41 -5.92
C PRO A 55 1.29 -6.28 -5.01
N GLY A 56 0.62 -5.27 -5.56
CA GLY A 56 -0.05 -4.27 -4.73
C GLY A 56 -1.15 -3.48 -5.43
N SER A 57 -2.13 -3.08 -4.63
CA SER A 57 -3.25 -2.21 -5.01
C SER A 57 -3.41 -1.16 -3.91
N MET A 58 -2.79 -0.02 -4.10
CA MET A 58 -2.66 1.03 -3.09
C MET A 58 -3.40 2.28 -3.54
N LYS A 59 -4.61 2.46 -3.02
CA LYS A 59 -5.44 3.64 -3.28
C LYS A 59 -5.58 4.43 -1.99
N GLY A 60 -5.06 5.66 -1.99
CA GLY A 60 -5.35 6.63 -0.94
C GLY A 60 -6.69 7.33 -1.17
N ILE A 61 -6.89 8.45 -0.49
CA ILE A 61 -8.08 9.29 -0.63
C ILE A 61 -7.71 10.51 -1.48
N ASN A 62 -8.52 10.81 -2.49
CA ASN A 62 -8.33 12.02 -3.28
C ASN A 62 -8.46 13.27 -2.40
N GLY A 63 -7.49 14.19 -2.46
CA GLY A 63 -7.40 15.34 -1.56
C GLY A 63 -6.84 15.04 -0.16
N ALA A 64 -6.71 13.76 0.23
CA ALA A 64 -6.06 13.31 1.46
C ALA A 64 -5.18 12.07 1.20
N PRO A 65 -4.12 12.21 0.38
CA PRO A 65 -3.30 11.07 -0.04
C PRO A 65 -2.58 10.41 1.14
N PHE A 66 -2.32 9.11 1.05
CA PHE A 66 -1.58 8.37 2.06
C PHE A 66 -0.07 8.56 1.84
N LYS A 67 0.67 8.98 2.87
CA LYS A 67 2.05 9.46 2.71
C LYS A 67 3.06 8.67 3.53
N GLY A 68 4.35 8.81 3.21
CA GLY A 68 5.42 8.20 4.00
C GLY A 68 5.31 6.67 4.04
N ILE A 69 4.98 6.07 2.90
CA ILE A 69 4.96 4.61 2.73
C ILE A 69 6.38 4.18 2.39
N CYS A 70 6.95 3.27 3.17
CA CYS A 70 8.29 2.74 2.96
C CYS A 70 8.19 1.24 2.70
N LEU A 71 8.57 0.81 1.49
CA LEU A 71 8.71 -0.60 1.14
C LEU A 71 10.19 -0.98 1.15
N SER A 72 10.56 -2.03 1.87
CA SER A 72 11.94 -2.51 1.89
C SER A 72 12.01 -4.03 1.81
N ASN A 73 12.81 -4.59 0.92
CA ASN A 73 12.98 -6.04 0.79
C ASN A 73 11.63 -6.79 0.62
N VAL A 74 10.85 -6.37 -0.37
CA VAL A 74 9.53 -6.95 -0.69
C VAL A 74 9.63 -7.72 -2.01
N ASN A 75 9.50 -9.04 -1.97
CA ASN A 75 9.68 -9.92 -3.12
C ASN A 75 8.43 -10.76 -3.37
N LEU A 76 7.68 -10.42 -4.41
CA LEU A 76 6.37 -10.98 -4.72
C LEU A 76 6.42 -11.62 -6.11
N TYR A 77 6.13 -12.92 -6.17
CA TYR A 77 6.21 -13.73 -7.38
C TYR A 77 4.79 -14.08 -7.85
N GLY A 78 4.47 -13.71 -9.10
CA GLY A 78 3.18 -13.93 -9.73
C GLY A 78 2.90 -12.93 -10.86
N GLY A 79 1.63 -12.66 -11.17
CA GLY A 79 1.23 -12.13 -12.48
C GLY A 79 0.27 -10.94 -12.47
N ALA A 80 0.74 -9.75 -12.08
CA ALA A 80 0.16 -8.45 -12.47
C ALA A 80 1.11 -7.29 -12.11
N GLN A 81 0.80 -6.09 -12.60
CA GLN A 81 1.46 -4.85 -12.20
C GLN A 81 0.86 -4.28 -10.90
N TRP A 82 1.65 -3.47 -10.22
CA TRP A 82 1.18 -2.63 -9.13
C TRP A 82 0.13 -1.63 -9.63
N LYS A 83 -0.82 -1.27 -8.76
CA LYS A 83 -1.76 -0.16 -8.98
C LYS A 83 -1.65 0.80 -7.82
N CYS A 84 -1.36 2.06 -8.12
CA CYS A 84 -1.20 3.11 -7.14
C CYS A 84 -1.99 4.35 -7.57
N THR A 85 -2.62 5.02 -6.61
CA THR A 85 -3.24 6.34 -6.79
C THR A 85 -3.34 7.02 -5.44
N ASP A 86 -3.13 8.34 -5.41
CA ASP A 86 -3.24 9.17 -4.20
C ASP A 86 -2.38 8.64 -3.03
N ILE A 87 -1.16 8.19 -3.34
CA ILE A 87 -0.17 7.76 -2.35
C ILE A 87 1.18 8.42 -2.60
N SER A 88 2.06 8.41 -1.61
CA SER A 88 3.48 8.72 -1.80
C SER A 88 4.39 7.96 -0.85
N GLY A 89 5.58 7.61 -1.34
CA GLY A 89 6.54 6.84 -0.56
C GLY A 89 7.82 6.50 -1.30
N VAL A 90 8.56 5.57 -0.71
CA VAL A 90 9.86 5.09 -1.18
C VAL A 90 9.89 3.56 -1.21
N ALA A 91 10.65 3.00 -2.14
CA ALA A 91 10.83 1.56 -2.29
C ALA A 91 12.31 1.21 -2.48
N LEU A 92 12.81 0.25 -1.70
CA LEU A 92 14.19 -0.24 -1.76
C LEU A 92 14.21 -1.77 -1.77
N GLY A 93 14.83 -2.37 -2.80
CA GLY A 93 14.91 -3.83 -2.91
C GLY A 93 13.53 -4.49 -3.08
N VAL A 94 12.66 -3.90 -3.89
CA VAL A 94 11.29 -4.40 -4.14
C VAL A 94 11.20 -5.04 -5.51
N ARG A 95 10.61 -6.24 -5.59
CA ARG A 95 10.37 -6.99 -6.82
C ARG A 95 8.95 -7.56 -6.85
N PRO A 96 8.17 -7.36 -7.94
CA PRO A 96 8.44 -6.46 -9.06
C PRO A 96 8.48 -5.00 -8.62
N TRP A 97 9.13 -4.13 -9.41
CA TRP A 97 9.25 -2.70 -9.08
C TRP A 97 7.87 -2.03 -8.96
N PRO A 98 7.62 -1.19 -7.94
CA PRO A 98 6.32 -0.57 -7.72
C PRO A 98 6.06 0.61 -8.66
N CYS A 99 4.90 1.25 -8.47
CA CYS A 99 4.51 2.45 -9.20
C CYS A 99 5.44 3.65 -8.91
N ALA A 100 5.38 4.69 -9.76
CA ALA A 100 6.22 5.88 -9.65
C ALA A 100 5.97 6.68 -8.36
N GLU A 101 4.76 6.59 -7.78
CA GLU A 101 4.40 7.20 -6.49
C GLU A 101 5.25 6.69 -5.32
N LEU A 102 5.89 5.53 -5.49
CA LEU A 102 6.79 4.91 -4.51
C LEU A 102 8.26 4.98 -4.93
N ALA A 103 8.59 5.79 -5.95
CA ALA A 103 9.93 5.90 -6.49
C ALA A 103 10.72 7.11 -5.94
N ALA A 104 10.24 7.79 -4.89
CA ALA A 104 11.04 8.85 -4.28
C ALA A 104 12.30 8.25 -3.65
N THR A 105 13.45 8.90 -3.86
CA THR A 105 14.68 8.60 -3.14
C THR A 105 14.71 9.46 -1.88
N HIS A 106 14.93 8.86 -0.70
CA HIS A 106 15.35 9.65 0.46
C HIS A 106 16.65 10.37 0.09
N GLY A 107 16.59 11.70 0.01
CA GLY A 107 17.78 12.57 0.00
C GLY A 107 18.42 12.62 1.37
#